data_AF-A0A519KSR1-F1
#
_entry.id   AF-A0A519KSR1-F1
#
_cell.length_a   1.000
_cell.length_b   1.000
_cell.length_c   1.000
_cell.angle_alpha   90.00
_cell.angle_beta   90.00
_cell.angle_gamma   90.00
#
_symmetry.space_group_name_H-M   'P 1'
#
loop_
_entity.id
_entity.type
_entity.pdbx_description
1 polymer ?
#
loop_
_entity_poly.entity_id
_entity_poly.type
_entity_poly.pdbx_seq_one_letter_code
_entity_poly.pdbx_strand_id
1 'polypeptide(L)'
;TGKYATLFNHAADEEIARELIQNDATPDRIAAEVSRLLADPEARRLQAERQTAALDLMGRNAPDPSSLAADAVLRVIAAKAGG
;
A
#
# COMPACT_ATOMS: atom_id res chain seq x y z
N THR A 1 -13.27 -0.02 -9.24
CA THR A 1 -12.66 -1.15 -8.53
C THR A 1 -11.18 -0.86 -8.38
N GLY A 2 -10.60 -1.04 -7.19
CA GLY A 2 -9.15 -0.90 -6.99
C GLY A 2 -8.41 -2.11 -7.56
N LYS A 3 -7.32 -1.89 -8.29
CA LYS A 3 -6.45 -2.95 -8.86
C LYS A 3 -5.83 -3.83 -7.77
N TYR A 4 -5.58 -3.24 -6.60
CA TYR A 4 -5.03 -3.88 -5.42
C TYR A 4 -5.87 -3.52 -4.19
N ALA A 5 -6.01 -4.45 -3.25
CA ALA A 5 -6.75 -4.27 -2.01
C ALA A 5 -5.88 -3.73 -0.86
N THR A 6 -4.61 -4.15 -0.79
CA THR A 6 -3.69 -3.68 0.24
C THR A 6 -3.12 -2.30 -0.12
N LEU A 7 -2.96 -1.45 0.88
CA LEU A 7 -2.54 -0.07 0.66
C LEU A 7 -1.14 0.04 0.04
N PHE A 8 -0.19 -0.82 0.45
CA PHE A 8 1.17 -0.78 -0.10
C PHE A 8 1.23 -1.28 -1.55
N ASN A 9 0.46 -2.32 -1.92
CA ASN A 9 0.39 -2.74 -3.32
C ASN A 9 -0.26 -1.65 -4.17
N HIS A 10 -1.31 -1.01 -3.65
CA HIS A 10 -1.97 0.10 -4.31
C HIS A 10 -1.03 1.31 -4.50
N ALA A 11 -0.30 1.68 -3.45
CA ALA A 11 0.65 2.80 -3.48
C ALA A 11 1.83 2.54 -4.43
N ALA A 12 2.29 1.29 -4.53
CA ALA A 12 3.36 0.89 -5.46
C ALA A 12 2.88 0.59 -6.88
N ASP A 13 1.56 0.54 -7.11
CA ASP A 13 0.92 0.02 -8.33
C ASP A 13 1.45 -1.35 -8.78
N GLU A 14 1.83 -2.20 -7.82
CA GLU A 14 2.42 -3.52 -8.05
C GLU A 14 2.00 -4.51 -6.98
N GLU A 15 1.91 -5.81 -7.32
CA GLU A 15 1.69 -6.87 -6.33
C GLU A 15 3.01 -7.19 -5.61
N ILE A 16 3.29 -6.47 -4.52
CA ILE A 16 4.43 -6.72 -3.65
C ILE A 16 4.19 -7.97 -2.79
N ALA A 17 2.96 -8.13 -2.29
CA ALA A 17 2.52 -9.32 -1.57
C ALA A 17 1.26 -9.88 -2.24
N ARG A 18 1.23 -11.21 -2.42
CA ARG A 18 0.09 -11.92 -3.03
C ARG A 18 -1.20 -11.62 -2.27
N GLU A 19 -2.23 -11.13 -2.97
CA GLU A 19 -3.53 -10.82 -2.36
C GLU A 19 -4.48 -12.02 -2.43
N LEU A 20 -4.30 -12.97 -1.52
CA LEU A 20 -5.19 -14.14 -1.39
C LEU A 20 -6.46 -13.74 -0.62
N ILE A 21 -7.52 -13.34 -1.34
CA ILE A 21 -8.78 -12.82 -0.78
C ILE A 21 -9.96 -13.68 -1.26
N GLN A 22 -11.00 -13.80 -0.42
CA GLN A 22 -12.22 -14.57 -0.72
C GLN A 22 -11.87 -16.02 -1.12
N ASN A 23 -12.22 -16.43 -2.34
CA ASN A 23 -12.01 -17.78 -2.84
C ASN A 23 -10.53 -18.14 -3.03
N ASP A 24 -9.65 -17.15 -3.08
CA ASP A 24 -8.21 -17.38 -3.20
C ASP A 24 -7.52 -17.59 -1.84
N ALA A 25 -8.20 -17.24 -0.73
CA ALA A 25 -7.73 -17.41 0.65
C ALA A 25 -7.88 -18.86 1.14
N THR A 26 -7.39 -19.83 0.37
CA THR A 26 -7.44 -21.26 0.75
C THR A 26 -6.22 -21.66 1.57
N PRO A 27 -6.33 -22.69 2.45
CA PRO A 27 -5.20 -23.17 3.23
C PRO A 27 -3.97 -23.49 2.40
N ASP A 28 -4.14 -24.19 1.28
CA ASP A 28 -3.02 -24.61 0.42
C ASP A 28 -2.29 -23.42 -0.22
N ARG A 29 -3.03 -22.39 -0.65
CA ARG A 29 -2.44 -21.21 -1.30
C ARG A 29 -1.72 -20.32 -0.30
N ILE A 30 -2.31 -20.14 0.88
CA ILE A 30 -1.66 -19.40 1.98
C ILE A 30 -0.40 -20.14 2.41
N ALA A 31 -0.48 -21.46 2.60
CA ALA A 31 0.67 -22.28 2.97
C ALA A 31 1.78 -22.18 1.91
N ALA A 32 1.45 -22.30 0.62
CA ALA A 32 2.44 -22.17 -0.45
C ALA A 32 3.16 -20.82 -0.44
N GLU A 33 2.43 -19.71 -0.30
CA GLU A 33 3.03 -18.37 -0.31
C GLU A 33 3.89 -18.11 0.93
N VAL A 34 3.42 -18.53 2.10
CA VAL A 34 4.18 -18.42 3.36
C VAL A 34 5.42 -19.33 3.30
N SER A 35 5.28 -20.58 2.85
CA SER A 35 6.39 -21.52 2.74
C SER A 35 7.47 -21.02 1.79
N ARG A 36 7.10 -20.39 0.66
CA ARG A 36 8.05 -19.74 -0.26
C ARG A 36 8.90 -18.70 0.48
N LEU A 37 8.27 -17.83 1.27
CA LEU A 37 8.97 -16.79 2.04
C LEU A 37 9.78 -17.35 3.20
N LEU A 38 9.35 -18.44 3.82
CA LEU A 38 10.12 -19.09 4.89
C LEU A 38 11.37 -19.78 4.35
N ALA A 39 11.24 -20.46 3.21
CA ALA A 39 12.32 -21.24 2.57
C ALA A 39 13.39 -20.36 1.90
N ASP A 40 13.03 -19.17 1.42
CA ASP A 40 13.93 -18.27 0.73
C ASP A 40 14.13 -16.94 1.51
N PRO A 41 15.27 -16.80 2.22
CA PRO A 41 15.59 -15.58 2.95
C PRO A 41 15.67 -14.32 2.08
N GLU A 42 16.08 -14.47 0.83
CA GLU A 42 16.23 -13.35 -0.10
C GLU A 42 14.87 -12.88 -0.60
N ALA A 43 13.98 -13.81 -0.93
CA ALA A 43 12.59 -13.48 -1.25
C ALA A 43 11.89 -12.74 -0.10
N ARG A 44 12.11 -13.18 1.14
CA ARG A 44 11.59 -12.50 2.34
C ARG A 44 12.17 -11.11 2.52
N ARG A 45 13.49 -10.95 2.35
CA ARG A 45 14.17 -9.65 2.43
C ARG A 45 13.62 -8.68 1.40
N LEU A 46 13.53 -9.11 0.15
CA LEU A 46 13.03 -8.29 -0.96
C LEU A 46 11.58 -7.85 -0.75
N GLN A 47 10.70 -8.75 -0.29
CA GLN A 47 9.32 -8.38 -0.01
C GLN A 47 9.24 -7.34 1.11
N ALA A 48 9.97 -7.54 2.22
CA ALA A 48 9.99 -6.59 3.32
C ALA A 48 10.53 -5.20 2.91
N GLU A 49 11.58 -5.16 2.10
CA GLU A 49 12.15 -3.91 1.56
C GLU A 49 11.16 -3.16 0.67
N ARG A 50 10.49 -3.88 -0.24
CA ARG A 50 9.49 -3.28 -1.14
C ARG A 50 8.25 -2.79 -0.39
N GLN A 51 7.76 -3.56 0.58
CA GLN A 51 6.68 -3.12 1.47
C GLN A 51 7.08 -1.87 2.25
N THR A 52 8.34 -1.82 2.70
CA THR A 52 8.87 -0.67 3.43
C THR A 52 8.96 0.56 2.54
N ALA A 53 9.51 0.46 1.33
CA ALA A 53 9.59 1.56 0.39
C ALA A 53 8.19 2.09 0.00
N ALA A 54 7.21 1.20 -0.15
CA ALA A 54 5.84 1.59 -0.46
C ALA A 54 5.18 2.46 0.62
N LEU A 55 5.58 2.37 1.90
CA LEU A 55 5.00 3.27 2.91
C LEU A 55 5.51 4.71 2.75
N ASP A 56 6.67 4.94 2.12
CA ASP A 56 7.15 6.30 1.87
C ASP A 56 6.23 7.01 0.85
N LEU A 57 5.71 6.26 -0.12
CA LEU A 57 4.68 6.74 -1.06
C LEU A 57 3.34 7.06 -0.37
N MET A 58 3.09 6.46 0.80
CA MET A 58 1.90 6.70 1.61
C MET A 58 2.09 7.80 2.67
N GLY A 59 3.20 8.54 2.61
CA GLY A 59 3.45 9.64 3.54
C GLY A 59 3.92 9.17 4.91
N ARG A 60 4.70 8.07 5.00
CA ARG A 60 5.39 7.73 6.25
C ARG A 60 6.20 8.93 6.74
N ASN A 61 5.99 9.32 8.01
CA ASN A 61 6.56 10.51 8.65
C ASN A 61 6.07 11.86 8.12
N ALA A 62 5.07 11.89 7.22
CA ALA A 62 4.41 13.12 6.81
C ALA A 62 3.39 13.59 7.88
N PRO A 63 2.97 14.87 7.83
CA PRO A 63 1.85 15.36 8.64
C PRO A 63 0.58 14.54 8.42
N ASP A 64 -0.34 14.61 9.38
CA ASP A 64 -1.62 13.91 9.33
C ASP A 64 -2.33 14.12 7.95
N PRO A 65 -2.69 13.03 7.23
CA PRO A 65 -3.30 13.13 5.91
C PRO A 65 -4.60 13.94 5.90
N SER A 66 -5.39 13.88 6.97
CA SER A 66 -6.64 14.63 7.07
C SER A 66 -6.39 16.14 7.11
N SER A 67 -5.35 16.55 7.84
CA SER A 67 -4.91 17.94 7.93
C SER A 67 -4.40 18.46 6.58
N LEU A 68 -3.56 17.68 5.89
CA LEU A 68 -3.09 18.03 4.53
C LEU A 68 -4.24 18.14 3.52
N ALA A 69 -5.24 17.23 3.61
CA ALA A 69 -6.42 17.26 2.77
C ALA A 69 -7.28 18.50 3.05
N ALA A 70 -7.51 18.83 4.32
CA ALA A 70 -8.25 20.03 4.71
C ALA A 70 -7.57 21.30 4.18
N ASP A 71 -6.25 21.43 4.34
CA ASP A 71 -5.47 22.55 3.84
C ASP A 71 -5.53 22.68 2.31
N ALA A 72 -5.54 21.55 1.58
CA ALA A 72 -5.69 21.55 0.14
C ALA A 72 -7.08 22.07 -0.28
N VAL A 73 -8.15 21.61 0.38
CA VAL A 73 -9.53 22.07 0.12
C VAL A 73 -9.68 23.55 0.41
N LEU A 74 -9.16 24.03 1.55
CA LEU A 74 -9.21 25.45 1.92
C LEU A 74 -8.51 26.34 0.89
N ARG A 75 -7.33 25.91 0.39
CA ARG A 75 -6.61 26.62 -0.69
C ARG A 75 -7.44 26.75 -1.96
N VAL A 76 -8.13 25.69 -2.37
CA VAL A 76 -9.01 25.71 -3.55
C VAL A 76 -10.19 26.67 -3.36
N ILE A 77 -10.81 26.66 -2.18
CA ILE A 77 -11.92 27.57 -1.85
C ILE A 77 -11.45 29.02 -1.89
N ALA A 78 -10.31 29.34 -1.26
CA ALA A 78 -9.76 30.69 -1.24
C ALA A 78 -9.43 31.21 -2.64
N ALA A 79 -8.82 30.37 -3.50
CA ALA A 79 -8.52 30.74 -4.88
C ALA A 79 -9.78 31.07 -5.70
N LYS A 80 -10.90 30.40 -5.42
CA LYS A 80 -12.18 30.65 -6.11
C LYS A 80 -12.93 31.88 -5.58
N ALA A 81 -12.71 32.29 -4.33
CA ALA A 81 -13.37 33.45 -3.74
C ALA A 81 -12.69 34.79 -4.11
N GLY A 82 -11.43 34.75 -4.53
CA GLY A 82 -10.64 35.93 -4.90
C GLY A 82 -10.62 36.28 -6.39
N GLY A 83 -11.32 35.53 -7.24
CA GLY A 83 -11.46 35.77 -8.69
C GLY A 83 -12.91 35.87 -9.10
#